data_AF-A0A963F8D0-F1
#
_entry.id   AF-A0A963F8D0-F1
#
_cell.length_a   1.000
_cell.length_b   1.000
_cell.length_c   1.000
_cell.angle_alpha   90.00
_cell.angle_beta   90.00
_cell.angle_gamma   90.00
#
_symmetry.space_group_name_H-M   'P 1'
#
loop_
_entity.id
_entity.type
_entity.pdbx_description
1 polymer ?
#
loop_
_entity_poly.entity_id
_entity_poly.type
_entity_poly.pdbx_seq_one_letter_code
_entity_poly.pdbx_strand_id
1 'polypeptide(L)'
;AERGIEVPEDTWFIGAEHNTCDELITLYDPGDLPAALESALTELRRVLDQACERSAHERCRRFASAPRDPTPAQALRHVVERSRDFSQARPELGHATNAAALVGRRSMSQGLFLDRRAFLVSYDPTQDPSGTVLEGILLAVGPVGAGINLEYYFSTVNNERLGCGTKTPHNVTGLFAVMEGA
;
A
#
# COMPACT_ATOMS: atom_id res chain seq x y z
N ALA A 1 -26.75 13.00 -5.63
CA ALA A 1 -27.84 13.49 -6.50
C ALA A 1 -27.33 14.10 -7.81
N GLU A 2 -26.57 15.21 -7.82
CA GLU A 2 -26.18 15.92 -9.06
C GLU A 2 -25.38 15.09 -10.08
N ARG A 3 -24.66 14.05 -9.64
CA ARG A 3 -23.94 13.11 -10.51
C ARG A 3 -24.72 11.83 -10.83
N GLY A 4 -26.01 11.77 -10.52
CA GLY A 4 -26.84 10.57 -10.71
C GLY A 4 -26.52 9.40 -9.78
N ILE A 5 -25.63 9.59 -8.81
CA ILE A 5 -25.35 8.58 -7.77
C ILE A 5 -26.31 8.85 -6.61
N GLU A 6 -27.22 7.90 -6.40
CA GLU A 6 -28.10 7.82 -5.25
C GLU A 6 -27.37 7.04 -4.15
N VAL A 7 -27.12 7.71 -3.03
CA VAL A 7 -26.59 7.08 -1.81
C VAL A 7 -27.80 6.84 -0.92
N PRO A 8 -28.11 5.58 -0.53
CA PRO A 8 -29.22 5.26 0.35
C PRO A 8 -29.17 6.05 1.68
N GLU A 9 -30.32 6.45 2.21
CA GLU A 9 -30.42 7.24 3.45
C GLU A 9 -29.88 6.51 4.69
N ASP A 10 -29.80 5.18 4.63
CA ASP A 10 -29.22 4.32 5.67
C ASP A 10 -27.70 4.13 5.52
N THR A 11 -27.05 4.83 4.58
CA THR A 11 -25.59 4.80 4.41
C THR A 11 -24.88 5.71 5.40
N TRP A 12 -23.90 5.15 6.11
CA TRP A 12 -23.02 5.92 6.99
C TRP A 12 -21.56 5.84 6.52
N PHE A 13 -20.87 6.98 6.50
CA PHE A 13 -19.46 7.06 6.14
C PHE A 13 -18.61 7.17 7.41
N ILE A 14 -17.57 6.35 7.51
CA ILE A 14 -16.61 6.38 8.62
C ILE A 14 -15.20 6.56 8.08
N GLY A 15 -14.45 7.49 8.68
CA GLY A 15 -13.04 7.67 8.37
C GLY A 15 -12.22 6.48 8.88
N ALA A 16 -11.22 6.06 8.12
CA ALA A 16 -10.34 4.97 8.53
C ALA A 16 -8.91 5.22 8.05
N GLU A 17 -7.94 4.79 8.86
CA GLU A 17 -6.53 4.72 8.49
C GLU A 17 -6.07 3.27 8.51
N HIS A 18 -5.39 2.83 7.44
CA HIS A 18 -4.70 1.55 7.40
C HIS A 18 -3.19 1.77 7.53
N ASN A 19 -2.63 1.39 8.68
CA ASN A 19 -1.20 1.34 8.85
C ASN A 19 -0.64 0.10 8.14
N THR A 20 -0.14 0.29 6.93
CA THR A 20 0.41 -0.81 6.12
C THR A 20 1.69 -1.42 6.71
N CYS A 21 2.32 -0.81 7.72
CA CYS A 21 3.49 -1.40 8.38
C CYS A 21 3.10 -2.61 9.25
N ASP A 22 1.96 -2.54 9.95
CA ASP A 22 1.51 -3.55 10.91
C ASP A 22 0.10 -4.11 10.62
N GLU A 23 -0.52 -3.67 9.52
CA GLU A 23 -1.88 -4.02 9.08
C GLU A 23 -3.00 -3.53 10.01
N LEU A 24 -2.73 -2.62 10.95
CA LEU A 24 -3.77 -2.06 11.81
C LEU A 24 -4.70 -1.14 11.00
N ILE A 25 -6.01 -1.35 11.11
CA ILE A 25 -7.02 -0.42 10.60
C ILE A 25 -7.70 0.29 11.77
N THR A 26 -7.46 1.59 11.88
CA THR A 26 -8.06 2.44 12.91
C THR A 26 -9.27 3.14 12.31
N LEU A 27 -10.45 2.90 12.88
CA LEU A 27 -11.67 3.62 12.55
C LEU A 27 -11.79 4.87 13.43
N TYR A 28 -12.08 6.00 12.80
CA TYR A 28 -12.24 7.29 13.48
C TYR A 28 -13.68 7.51 13.90
N ASP A 29 -13.87 8.10 15.08
CA ASP A 29 -15.15 8.51 15.65
C ASP A 29 -16.28 7.43 15.60
N PRO A 30 -16.01 6.16 15.95
CA PRO A 30 -17.03 5.11 15.86
C PRO A 30 -18.20 5.31 16.83
N GLY A 31 -18.06 6.20 17.83
CA GLY A 31 -19.11 6.54 18.79
C GLY A 31 -20.23 7.41 18.21
N ASP A 32 -19.99 8.06 17.06
CA ASP A 32 -21.00 8.85 16.36
C ASP A 32 -21.95 7.97 15.52
N LEU A 33 -21.67 6.67 15.43
CA LEU A 33 -22.46 5.73 14.65
C LEU A 33 -23.83 5.51 15.31
N PRO A 34 -24.94 5.60 14.55
CA PRO A 34 -26.26 5.22 15.04
C PRO A 34 -26.29 3.78 15.56
N ALA A 35 -26.98 3.54 16.68
CA ALA A 35 -27.10 2.21 17.29
C ALA A 35 -27.60 1.12 16.32
N ALA A 36 -28.43 1.50 15.34
CA ALA A 36 -28.93 0.61 14.30
C ALA A 36 -27.82 -0.01 13.41
N LEU A 37 -26.65 0.63 13.33
CA LEU A 37 -25.52 0.20 12.49
C LEU A 37 -24.41 -0.52 13.28
N GLU A 38 -24.53 -0.70 14.59
CA GLU A 38 -23.50 -1.38 15.41
C GLU A 38 -23.21 -2.81 14.95
N SER A 39 -24.25 -3.54 14.51
CA SER A 39 -24.10 -4.89 13.97
C SER A 39 -23.31 -4.88 12.65
N ALA A 40 -23.59 -3.92 11.77
CA ALA A 40 -22.87 -3.72 10.52
C ALA A 40 -21.40 -3.33 10.77
N LEU A 41 -21.13 -2.47 11.75
CA LEU A 41 -19.77 -2.11 12.14
C LEU A 41 -18.99 -3.30 12.70
N THR A 42 -19.66 -4.14 13.49
CA THR A 42 -19.05 -5.37 14.04
C THR A 42 -18.67 -6.33 12.91
N GLU A 43 -19.57 -6.53 11.95
CA GLU A 43 -19.29 -7.35 10.77
C GLU A 43 -18.19 -6.76 9.90
N LEU A 44 -18.19 -5.44 9.69
CA LEU A 44 -17.13 -4.74 8.96
C LEU A 44 -15.77 -4.97 9.61
N ARG A 45 -15.65 -4.81 10.93
CA ARG A 45 -14.39 -5.08 11.66
C ARG A 45 -13.93 -6.52 11.46
N ARG A 46 -14.83 -7.50 11.57
CA ARG A 46 -14.51 -8.90 11.31
C ARG A 46 -13.97 -9.14 9.90
N VAL A 47 -14.57 -8.51 8.88
CA VAL A 47 -14.12 -8.61 7.49
C VAL A 47 -12.77 -7.93 7.30
N LEU A 48 -12.57 -6.76 7.90
CA LEU A 48 -11.30 -6.03 7.86
C LEU A 48 -10.17 -6.82 8.54
N ASP A 49 -10.41 -7.40 9.71
CA ASP A 49 -9.42 -8.24 10.41
C ASP A 49 -8.98 -9.42 9.52
N GLN A 50 -9.94 -10.08 8.85
CA GLN A 50 -9.63 -11.15 7.90
C GLN A 50 -8.87 -10.66 6.67
N ALA A 51 -9.17 -9.45 6.19
CA ALA A 51 -8.44 -8.83 5.09
C ALA A 51 -6.98 -8.52 5.50
N CYS A 52 -6.76 -8.02 6.72
CA CYS A 52 -5.44 -7.74 7.28
C CYS A 52 -4.60 -9.00 7.42
N GLU A 53 -5.16 -10.10 7.96
CA GLU A 53 -4.46 -11.39 8.05
C GLU A 53 -4.05 -11.92 6.67
N ARG A 54 -4.97 -11.86 5.69
CA ARG A 54 -4.69 -12.31 4.32
C ARG A 54 -3.68 -11.41 3.61
N SER A 55 -3.74 -10.10 3.84
CA SER A 55 -2.77 -9.14 3.31
C SER A 55 -1.37 -9.42 3.87
N ALA A 56 -1.25 -9.60 5.19
CA ALA A 56 0.01 -9.96 5.83
C ALA A 56 0.59 -11.27 5.26
N HIS A 57 -0.25 -12.29 5.14
CA HIS A 57 0.12 -13.58 4.57
C HIS A 57 0.68 -13.47 3.14
N GLU A 58 0.00 -12.71 2.28
CA GLU A 58 0.48 -12.48 0.91
C GLU A 58 1.83 -11.76 0.88
N ARG A 59 2.03 -10.78 1.77
CA ARG A 59 3.26 -9.98 1.85
C ARG A 59 4.44 -10.76 2.40
N CYS A 60 4.22 -11.72 3.30
CA CYS A 60 5.27 -12.57 3.88
C CYS A 60 6.14 -13.24 2.81
N ARG A 61 5.57 -13.62 1.65
CA ARG A 61 6.36 -14.19 0.53
C ARG A 61 7.51 -13.30 0.05
N ARG A 62 7.44 -11.99 0.29
CA ARG A 62 8.43 -11.01 -0.17
C ARG A 62 9.43 -10.62 0.92
N PHE A 63 9.24 -11.08 2.16
CA PHE A 63 10.16 -10.78 3.25
C PHE A 63 11.15 -11.92 3.45
N ALA A 64 12.44 -11.62 3.36
CA ALA A 64 13.50 -12.60 3.60
C ALA A 64 13.44 -13.20 5.02
N SER A 65 12.94 -12.43 6.00
CA SER A 65 12.79 -12.86 7.40
C SER A 65 11.50 -13.63 7.68
N ALA A 66 10.59 -13.76 6.72
CA ALA A 66 9.30 -14.40 6.98
C ALA A 66 9.45 -15.91 7.20
N PRO A 67 8.57 -16.53 7.99
CA PRO A 67 8.43 -17.98 8.02
C PRO A 67 8.13 -18.52 6.61
N ARG A 68 8.55 -19.75 6.31
CA ARG A 68 8.40 -20.34 4.96
C ARG A 68 6.95 -20.55 4.53
N ASP A 69 6.10 -20.96 5.45
CA ASP A 69 4.68 -21.27 5.20
C ASP A 69 3.83 -20.90 6.43
N PRO A 70 3.71 -19.61 6.76
CA PRO A 70 2.96 -19.17 7.93
C PRO A 70 1.46 -19.30 7.67
N THR A 71 0.70 -19.71 8.68
CA THR A 71 -0.75 -19.44 8.69
C THR A 71 -1.03 -17.92 8.63
N PRO A 72 -2.22 -17.47 8.20
CA PRO A 72 -2.54 -16.04 8.16
C PRO A 72 -2.30 -15.31 9.50
N ALA A 73 -2.66 -15.94 10.62
CA ALA A 73 -2.41 -15.40 11.95
C ALA A 73 -0.91 -15.32 12.31
N GLN A 74 -0.10 -16.30 11.89
CA GLN A 74 1.36 -16.24 12.06
C GLN A 74 2.00 -15.16 11.18
N ALA A 75 1.50 -14.99 9.97
CA ALA A 75 1.97 -13.94 9.06
C ALA A 75 1.66 -12.54 9.58
N LEU A 76 0.44 -12.31 10.10
CA LEU A 76 0.07 -11.04 10.72
C LEU A 76 0.99 -10.72 11.90
N ARG A 77 1.21 -11.69 12.79
CA ARG A 77 2.15 -11.54 13.92
C ARG A 77 3.56 -11.17 13.45
N HIS A 78 4.06 -11.87 12.42
CA HIS A 78 5.37 -11.56 11.84
C HIS A 78 5.45 -10.13 11.29
N VAL A 79 4.42 -9.67 10.58
CA VAL A 79 4.38 -8.30 10.03
C VAL A 79 4.37 -7.24 11.14
N VAL A 80 3.58 -7.47 12.20
CA VAL A 80 3.53 -6.59 13.38
C VAL A 80 4.88 -6.53 14.10
N GLU A 81 5.55 -7.67 14.29
CA GLU A 81 6.89 -7.72 14.90
C GLU A 81 7.93 -7.03 14.01
N ARG A 82 7.91 -7.33 12.71
CA ARG A 82 8.77 -6.72 11.70
C ARG A 82 8.64 -5.19 11.67
N SER A 83 7.45 -4.65 11.91
CA SER A 83 7.20 -3.19 11.89
C SER A 83 7.95 -2.44 13.00
N ARG A 84 8.39 -3.15 14.05
CA ARG A 84 9.12 -2.62 15.21
C ARG A 84 10.57 -3.10 15.31
N ASP A 85 10.96 -4.06 14.47
CA ASP A 85 12.32 -4.59 14.41
C ASP A 85 13.24 -3.60 13.66
N PHE A 86 14.29 -3.14 14.35
CA PHE A 86 15.26 -2.17 13.85
C PHE A 86 16.28 -2.79 12.89
N SER A 87 16.46 -4.12 12.92
CA SER A 87 17.34 -4.83 11.99
C SER A 87 16.72 -4.97 10.59
N GLN A 88 15.43 -4.65 10.46
CA GLN A 88 14.75 -4.80 9.19
C GLN A 88 15.14 -3.69 8.24
N ALA A 89 15.63 -4.10 7.07
CA ALA A 89 15.77 -3.20 5.95
C ALA A 89 14.39 -2.59 5.64
N ARG A 90 14.32 -1.27 5.81
CA ARG A 90 13.24 -0.43 5.33
C ARG A 90 13.80 0.25 4.09
N PRO A 91 13.67 -0.37 2.90
CA PRO A 91 13.98 0.36 1.68
C PRO A 91 13.25 1.70 1.75
N GLU A 92 13.90 2.77 1.28
CA GLU A 92 13.23 4.07 1.26
C GLU A 92 11.88 3.97 0.54
N LEU A 93 11.03 4.98 0.73
CA LEU A 93 9.63 5.11 0.31
C LEU A 93 9.29 4.76 -1.16
N GLY A 94 10.23 4.25 -1.94
CA GLY A 94 10.05 3.78 -3.30
C GLY A 94 9.12 2.56 -3.36
N HIS A 95 8.13 2.68 -4.25
CA HIS A 95 7.33 1.58 -4.78
C HIS A 95 8.18 0.63 -5.64
N ALA A 96 9.35 0.23 -5.14
CA ALA A 96 10.29 -0.64 -5.82
C ALA A 96 9.55 -1.90 -6.26
N THR A 97 9.87 -2.40 -7.46
CA THR A 97 9.28 -3.59 -8.10
C THR A 97 7.96 -3.42 -8.87
N ASN A 98 7.47 -2.19 -9.04
CA ASN A 98 6.40 -1.95 -10.01
C ASN A 98 6.76 -2.47 -11.40
N ALA A 99 5.89 -3.30 -11.97
CA ALA A 99 6.06 -3.91 -13.29
C ALA A 99 5.15 -3.29 -14.35
N ALA A 100 3.96 -2.83 -13.97
CA ALA A 100 2.97 -2.34 -14.92
C ALA A 100 1.94 -1.39 -14.26
N ALA A 101 1.29 -0.58 -15.07
CA ALA A 101 0.07 0.10 -14.69
C ALA A 101 -1.07 -0.36 -15.62
N LEU A 102 -2.19 -0.77 -15.03
CA LEU A 102 -3.39 -1.17 -15.74
C LEU A 102 -4.39 -0.01 -15.69
N VAL A 103 -4.64 0.62 -16.83
CA VAL A 103 -5.61 1.71 -16.97
C VAL A 103 -6.86 1.17 -17.65
N GLY A 104 -7.96 1.11 -16.91
CA GLY A 104 -9.25 0.69 -17.47
C GLY A 104 -10.20 0.15 -16.40
N ARG A 105 -11.31 -0.45 -16.83
CA ARG A 105 -12.36 -0.92 -15.92
C ARG A 105 -11.84 -2.04 -15.02
N ARG A 106 -12.26 -2.05 -13.75
CA ARG A 106 -11.84 -3.05 -12.75
C ARG A 106 -12.04 -4.50 -13.22
N SER A 107 -13.08 -4.74 -14.02
CA SER A 107 -13.41 -6.04 -14.59
C SER A 107 -12.31 -6.64 -15.46
N MET A 108 -11.38 -5.85 -16.02
CA MET A 108 -10.27 -6.40 -16.82
C MET A 108 -9.28 -7.22 -15.99
N SER A 109 -9.16 -6.95 -14.69
CA SER A 109 -8.13 -7.54 -13.83
C SER A 109 -8.67 -8.12 -12.52
N GLN A 110 -9.99 -8.21 -12.38
CA GLN A 110 -10.61 -8.71 -11.16
C GLN A 110 -10.33 -10.20 -10.97
N GLY A 111 -9.92 -10.57 -9.77
CA GLY A 111 -9.54 -11.94 -9.43
C GLY A 111 -8.13 -12.35 -9.91
N LEU A 112 -7.40 -11.49 -10.63
CA LEU A 112 -6.02 -11.78 -11.02
C LEU A 112 -5.06 -11.52 -9.87
N PHE A 113 -4.13 -12.46 -9.70
CA PHE A 113 -2.99 -12.29 -8.80
C PHE A 113 -1.85 -11.57 -9.55
N LEU A 114 -1.58 -10.32 -9.17
CA LEU A 114 -0.58 -9.45 -9.81
C LEU A 114 0.67 -9.23 -8.93
N ASP A 115 0.85 -10.05 -7.90
CA ASP A 115 2.01 -10.07 -6.99
C ASP A 115 2.36 -8.70 -6.36
N ARG A 116 1.37 -7.80 -6.26
CA ARG A 116 1.54 -6.40 -5.81
C ARG A 116 2.55 -5.60 -6.65
N ARG A 117 2.65 -5.92 -7.94
CA ARG A 117 3.55 -5.26 -8.89
C ARG A 117 2.81 -4.45 -9.94
N ALA A 118 1.51 -4.29 -9.82
CA ALA A 118 0.70 -3.52 -10.74
C ALA A 118 -0.08 -2.41 -10.04
N PHE A 119 -0.04 -1.20 -10.60
CA PHE A 119 -0.97 -0.14 -10.24
C PHE A 119 -2.28 -0.30 -11.02
N LEU A 120 -3.41 -0.23 -10.33
CA LEU A 120 -4.73 -0.35 -10.95
C LEU A 120 -5.39 1.03 -10.99
N VAL A 121 -5.49 1.62 -12.17
CA VAL A 121 -6.15 2.91 -12.38
C VAL A 121 -7.51 2.65 -13.02
N SER A 122 -8.56 2.81 -12.21
CA SER A 122 -9.92 2.60 -12.68
C SER A 122 -10.31 3.71 -13.65
N TYR A 123 -10.62 3.32 -14.88
CA TYR A 123 -10.98 4.22 -15.96
C TYR A 123 -12.07 3.57 -16.82
N ASP A 124 -13.16 4.31 -17.09
CA ASP A 124 -14.23 3.86 -17.97
C ASP A 124 -14.23 4.68 -19.26
N PRO A 125 -13.80 4.12 -20.41
CA PRO A 125 -13.77 4.86 -21.67
C PRO A 125 -15.16 5.26 -22.16
N THR A 126 -16.25 4.64 -21.68
CA THR A 126 -17.61 5.04 -22.05
C THR A 126 -18.03 6.38 -21.45
N GLN A 127 -17.32 6.83 -20.41
CA GLN A 127 -17.55 8.11 -19.73
C GLN A 127 -16.59 9.21 -20.18
N ASP A 128 -15.66 8.91 -21.09
CA ASP A 128 -14.66 9.86 -21.61
C ASP A 128 -14.59 9.85 -23.14
N PRO A 129 -15.63 10.31 -23.86
CA PRO A 129 -15.67 10.26 -25.32
C PRO A 129 -14.55 11.07 -26.00
N SER A 130 -14.04 12.11 -25.34
CA SER A 130 -12.93 12.94 -25.85
C SER A 130 -11.55 12.39 -25.48
N GLY A 131 -11.45 11.40 -24.59
CA GLY A 131 -10.18 10.87 -24.11
C GLY A 131 -9.41 11.82 -23.17
N THR A 132 -10.03 12.89 -22.70
CA THR A 132 -9.37 13.93 -21.89
C THR A 132 -8.99 13.41 -20.51
N VAL A 133 -9.81 12.54 -19.92
CA VAL A 133 -9.50 11.87 -18.65
C VAL A 133 -8.37 10.87 -18.85
N LEU A 134 -8.42 10.08 -19.93
CA LEU A 134 -7.35 9.14 -20.26
C LEU A 134 -6.01 9.83 -20.47
N GLU A 135 -5.99 10.94 -21.21
CA GLU A 135 -4.78 11.74 -21.40
C GLU A 135 -4.18 12.18 -20.06
N GLY A 136 -5.00 12.75 -19.17
CA GLY A 136 -4.57 13.13 -17.83
C GLY A 136 -4.03 11.95 -17.01
N ILE A 137 -4.68 10.79 -17.09
CA ILE A 137 -4.20 9.56 -16.44
C ILE A 137 -2.83 9.16 -16.99
N LEU A 138 -2.67 9.10 -18.31
CA LEU A 138 -1.41 8.65 -18.94
C LEU A 138 -0.26 9.62 -18.67
N LEU A 139 -0.53 10.93 -18.65
CA LEU A 139 0.43 11.96 -18.29
C LEU A 139 0.89 11.87 -16.83
N ALA A 140 0.08 11.28 -15.94
CA ALA A 140 0.48 11.04 -14.54
C ALA A 140 1.16 9.68 -14.35
N VAL A 141 0.56 8.60 -14.88
CA VAL A 141 1.00 7.21 -14.68
C VAL A 141 2.38 6.96 -15.27
N GLY A 142 2.65 7.49 -16.47
CA GLY A 142 3.94 7.30 -17.14
C GLY A 142 5.11 7.84 -16.31
N PRO A 143 5.12 9.14 -15.97
CA PRO A 143 6.17 9.73 -15.14
C PRO A 143 6.32 9.10 -13.76
N VAL A 144 5.21 8.78 -13.08
CA VAL A 144 5.27 8.10 -11.76
C VAL A 144 5.92 6.73 -11.89
N GLY A 145 5.46 5.90 -12.83
CA GLY A 145 6.00 4.57 -13.06
C GLY A 145 7.47 4.58 -13.49
N ALA A 146 7.86 5.55 -14.32
CA ALA A 146 9.24 5.77 -14.71
C ALA A 146 10.10 6.22 -13.52
N GLY A 147 9.64 7.19 -12.73
CA GLY A 147 10.34 7.70 -11.54
C GLY A 147 10.65 6.59 -10.54
N ILE A 148 9.64 5.78 -10.19
CA ILE A 148 9.79 4.63 -9.29
C ILE A 148 10.88 3.66 -9.76
N ASN A 149 10.92 3.34 -11.06
CA ASN A 149 11.87 2.36 -11.59
C ASN A 149 13.27 2.96 -11.81
N LEU A 150 13.34 4.21 -12.25
CA LEU A 150 14.58 4.88 -12.58
C LEU A 150 15.33 5.38 -11.34
N GLU A 151 14.64 5.69 -10.25
CA GLU A 151 15.28 6.06 -8.97
C GLU A 151 16.27 4.98 -8.52
N TYR A 152 15.82 3.72 -8.49
CA TYR A 152 16.70 2.59 -8.18
C TYR A 152 17.81 2.42 -9.22
N TYR A 153 17.48 2.46 -10.51
CA TYR A 153 18.48 2.31 -11.58
C TYR A 153 19.61 3.34 -11.44
N PHE A 154 19.28 4.63 -11.31
CA PHE A 154 20.29 5.68 -11.19
C PHE A 154 21.11 5.58 -9.89
N SER A 155 20.49 5.18 -8.78
CA SER A 155 21.20 4.93 -7.51
C SER A 155 22.20 3.77 -7.60
N THR A 156 21.98 2.81 -8.52
CA THR A 156 22.90 1.67 -8.75
C THR A 156 23.97 1.96 -9.81
N VAL A 157 23.67 2.75 -10.84
CA VAL A 157 24.61 3.04 -11.94
C VAL A 157 25.64 4.10 -11.57
N ASN A 158 25.27 5.09 -10.76
CA ASN A 158 26.19 6.11 -10.26
C ASN A 158 26.01 6.31 -8.76
N ASN A 159 26.32 5.27 -8.00
CA ASN A 159 26.10 5.27 -6.56
C ASN A 159 26.88 6.38 -5.84
N GLU A 160 28.07 6.75 -6.33
CA GLU A 160 28.88 7.84 -5.75
C GLU A 160 28.20 9.21 -5.84
N ARG A 161 27.50 9.53 -6.94
CA ARG A 161 26.86 10.86 -7.13
C ARG A 161 25.36 10.87 -6.89
N LEU A 162 24.69 9.75 -7.16
CA LEU A 162 23.23 9.62 -7.18
C LEU A 162 22.72 8.53 -6.22
N GLY A 163 23.63 7.83 -5.53
CA GLY A 163 23.29 6.88 -4.47
C GLY A 163 23.62 7.42 -3.08
N CYS A 164 23.46 6.57 -2.08
CA CYS A 164 23.73 6.89 -0.67
C CYS A 164 24.81 5.98 -0.06
N GLY A 165 25.57 5.24 -0.88
CA GLY A 165 26.53 4.26 -0.39
C GLY A 165 25.87 3.10 0.37
N THR A 166 26.67 2.40 1.19
CA THR A 166 26.14 1.44 2.15
C THR A 166 25.60 2.18 3.38
N LYS A 167 24.36 1.92 3.76
CA LYS A 167 23.78 2.44 5.02
C LYS A 167 24.07 1.53 6.22
N THR A 168 24.70 0.36 6.01
CA THR A 168 25.00 -0.60 7.08
C THR A 168 25.97 -0.07 8.16
N PRO A 169 27.00 0.75 7.86
CA PRO A 169 27.86 1.34 8.87
C PRO A 169 27.25 2.57 9.57
N HIS A 170 26.06 3.03 9.17
CA HIS A 170 25.41 4.19 9.77
C HIS A 170 24.77 3.83 11.12
N ASN A 171 25.34 4.36 12.19
CA ASN A 171 24.77 4.28 13.54
C ASN A 171 24.03 5.58 13.88
N VAL A 172 22.80 5.48 14.39
CA VAL A 172 22.07 6.64 14.89
C VAL A 172 22.70 7.09 16.21
N THR A 173 23.15 8.34 16.28
CA THR A 173 23.81 8.93 17.45
C THR A 173 22.90 9.96 18.08
N GLY A 174 22.48 9.71 19.32
CA GLY A 174 21.66 10.63 20.11
C GLY A 174 20.27 10.94 19.53
N LEU A 175 19.80 10.19 18.53
CA LEU A 175 18.54 10.44 17.79
C LEU A 175 18.51 11.77 16.99
N PHE A 176 19.64 12.48 16.90
CA PHE A 176 19.75 13.73 16.13
C PHE A 176 20.85 13.69 15.06
N ALA A 177 21.66 12.62 15.02
CA ALA A 177 22.75 12.47 14.08
C ALA A 177 22.92 11.01 13.62
N VAL A 178 23.70 10.83 12.56
CA VAL A 178 24.14 9.54 12.04
C VAL A 178 25.67 9.57 11.93
N MET A 179 26.35 8.55 12.43
CA MET A 179 27.79 8.36 12.29
C MET A 179 28.09 7.16 11.40
N GLU A 180 29.14 7.24 10.58
CA GLU A 180 29.62 6.11 9.78
C GLU A 180 30.78 5.42 10.49
N GLY A 181 30.62 4.14 10.83
CA GLY A 181 31.61 3.35 11.55
C GLY A 181 31.32 3.22 13.05
N ALA A 182 32.30 2.66 13.79
CA ALA A 182 32.31 2.57 15.24
C ALA A 182 33.00 3.79 15.86
#